data_AF-A0A1A0WE91-F1
#
_entry.id   AF-A0A1A0WE91-F1
#
_cell.length_a   1.000
_cell.length_b   1.000
_cell.length_c   1.000
_cell.angle_alpha   90.00
_cell.angle_beta   90.00
_cell.angle_gamma   90.00
#
_symmetry.space_group_name_H-M   'P 1'
#
loop_
_entity.id
_entity.type
_entity.pdbx_description
1 polymer ?
#
loop_
_entity_poly.entity_id
_entity_poly.type
_entity_poly.pdbx_seq_one_letter_code
_entity_poly.pdbx_strand_id
1 'polypeptide(L)'
;MRADMTGIHALGGAFDAHATDLSAVAATLRSMPSPAGALGPIGERFVAAFAASVSAHIDAVAALSARADAGAVSAGATAAGYDAAGQRAAALLPRV
;
A
#
# COMPACT_ATOMS: atom_id res chain seq x y z
N MET A 1 2.45 -19.64 4.09
CA MET A 1 1.64 -18.40 4.05
C MET A 1 1.97 -17.65 2.76
N ARG A 2 1.00 -16.98 2.12
CA ARG A 2 1.21 -16.26 0.84
C ARG A 2 0.78 -14.81 1.03
N ALA A 3 1.63 -13.85 0.66
CA ALA A 3 1.23 -12.45 0.58
C ALA A 3 0.13 -12.32 -0.49
N ASP A 4 -0.91 -11.52 -0.22
CA ASP A 4 -1.98 -11.22 -1.18
C ASP A 4 -1.46 -10.23 -2.24
N MET A 5 -0.65 -10.76 -3.16
CA MET A 5 -0.07 -9.99 -4.26
C MET A 5 -1.15 -9.40 -5.17
N THR A 6 -2.29 -10.08 -5.30
CA THR A 6 -3.43 -9.57 -6.09
C THR A 6 -4.00 -8.31 -5.45
N GLY A 7 -4.22 -8.32 -4.14
CA GLY A 7 -4.63 -7.12 -3.38
C GLY A 7 -3.61 -5.98 -3.46
N ILE A 8 -2.31 -6.30 -3.39
CA ILE A 8 -1.23 -5.32 -3.53
C ILE A 8 -1.24 -4.68 -4.92
N HIS A 9 -1.35 -5.48 -5.99
CA HIS A 9 -1.39 -4.97 -7.36
C HIS A 9 -2.65 -4.17 -7.65
N ALA A 10 -3.82 -4.62 -7.18
CA ALA A 10 -5.08 -3.90 -7.33
C ALA A 10 -5.02 -2.52 -6.63
N LEU A 11 -4.44 -2.46 -5.43
CA LEU A 11 -4.26 -1.21 -4.71
C LEU A 11 -3.26 -0.30 -5.43
N GLY A 12 -2.14 -0.83 -5.92
CA GLY A 12 -1.18 -0.09 -6.73
C GLY A 12 -1.81 0.51 -8.00
N GLY A 13 -2.67 -0.24 -8.69
CA GLY A 13 -3.42 0.26 -9.84
C GLY A 13 -4.41 1.37 -9.47
N ALA A 14 -5.11 1.25 -8.34
CA ALA A 14 -5.98 2.32 -7.84
C ALA A 14 -5.20 3.59 -7.48
N PHE A 15 -3.97 3.45 -6.98
CA PHE A 15 -3.08 4.59 -6.67
C PHE A 15 -2.59 5.31 -7.91
N ASP A 16 -2.18 4.57 -8.94
CA ASP A 16 -1.74 5.14 -10.20
C ASP A 16 -2.89 5.92 -10.89
N ALA A 17 -4.11 5.35 -10.87
CA ALA A 17 -5.30 6.04 -11.34
C ALA A 17 -5.59 7.32 -10.54
N HIS A 18 -5.56 7.25 -9.21
CA HIS A 18 -5.83 8.41 -8.37
C HIS A 18 -4.77 9.51 -8.53
N ALA A 19 -3.49 9.14 -8.65
CA ALA A 19 -2.41 10.08 -8.93
C ALA A 19 -2.58 10.76 -10.30
N THR A 20 -3.02 10.00 -11.31
CA THR A 20 -3.34 10.52 -12.63
C THR A 20 -4.48 11.52 -12.58
N ASP A 21 -5.57 11.21 -11.88
CA ASP A 21 -6.71 12.10 -11.71
C ASP A 21 -6.32 13.40 -10.99
N LEU A 22 -5.52 13.30 -9.92
CA LEU A 22 -5.02 14.45 -9.19
C LEU A 22 -4.09 15.33 -10.03
N SER A 23 -3.23 14.72 -10.84
CA SER A 23 -2.38 15.43 -11.78
C SER A 23 -3.21 16.20 -12.82
N ALA A 24 -4.27 15.59 -13.33
CA ALA A 24 -5.21 16.23 -14.26
C ALA A 24 -5.95 17.41 -13.61
N VAL A 25 -6.43 17.26 -12.38
CA VAL A 25 -7.05 18.35 -11.61
C VAL A 25 -6.06 19.48 -11.34
N ALA A 26 -4.82 19.16 -10.95
CA ALA A 26 -3.78 20.16 -10.72
C ALA A 26 -3.41 20.92 -12.00
N ALA A 27 -3.32 20.23 -13.13
CA ALA A 27 -3.09 20.85 -14.44
C ALA A 27 -4.24 21.80 -14.81
N THR A 28 -5.48 21.38 -14.57
CA THR A 28 -6.69 22.20 -14.80
C THR A 28 -6.65 23.46 -13.94
N LEU A 29 -6.40 23.34 -12.64
CA LEU A 29 -6.31 24.48 -11.73
C LEU A 29 -5.20 25.47 -12.12
N ARG A 30 -4.04 24.96 -12.58
CA ARG A 30 -2.91 25.80 -13.02
C ARG A 30 -3.19 26.53 -14.33
N SER A 31 -4.11 26.03 -15.15
CA SER A 31 -4.55 26.68 -16.39
C SER A 31 -5.55 27.82 -16.17
N MET A 32 -6.11 27.96 -14.95
CA MET A 32 -7.07 29.02 -14.64
C MET A 32 -6.37 30.36 -14.35
N PRO A 33 -6.86 31.49 -14.89
CA PRO A 33 -6.30 32.82 -14.59
C PRO A 33 -6.51 33.19 -13.10
N SER A 34 -5.41 33.41 -12.37
CA SER A 34 -5.30 33.84 -10.96
C SER A 34 -6.30 33.22 -9.93
N PRO A 35 -5.89 32.17 -9.18
CA PRO A 35 -6.78 31.43 -8.28
C PRO A 35 -7.12 32.15 -6.96
N ALA A 36 -6.34 33.16 -6.56
CA ALA A 36 -6.48 33.81 -5.26
C ALA A 36 -7.79 34.60 -5.10
N GLY A 37 -8.37 35.09 -6.21
CA GLY A 37 -9.70 35.71 -6.24
C GLY A 37 -10.83 34.77 -6.68
N ALA A 38 -10.50 33.64 -7.34
CA ALA A 38 -11.47 32.82 -8.05
C ALA A 38 -11.96 31.57 -7.29
N LEU A 39 -11.15 31.00 -6.40
CA LEU A 39 -11.50 29.74 -5.73
C LEU A 39 -12.37 29.92 -4.48
N GLY A 40 -12.25 31.06 -3.79
CA GLY A 40 -13.09 31.42 -2.65
C GLY A 40 -13.25 30.30 -1.59
N PRO A 41 -14.37 30.28 -0.84
CA PRO A 41 -14.66 29.24 0.16
C PRO A 41 -14.74 27.80 -0.39
N ILE A 42 -14.93 27.67 -1.71
CA ILE A 42 -14.99 26.37 -2.39
C ILE A 42 -13.58 25.77 -2.49
N GLY A 43 -12.56 26.60 -2.76
CA GLY A 43 -11.16 26.20 -2.77
C GLY A 43 -10.71 25.62 -1.43
N GLU A 44 -11.09 26.25 -0.32
CA GLU A 44 -10.78 25.75 1.02
C GLU A 44 -11.43 24.39 1.28
N ARG A 45 -12.71 24.22 0.93
CA ARG A 45 -13.41 22.92 1.07
C ARG A 45 -12.80 21.84 0.19
N PHE A 46 -12.38 22.18 -1.03
CA PHE A 46 -11.67 21.26 -1.91
C PHE A 46 -10.34 20.84 -1.31
N VAL A 47 -9.52 21.78 -0.83
CA VAL A 47 -8.23 21.48 -0.20
C VAL A 47 -8.40 20.63 1.05
N ALA A 48 -9.42 20.90 1.87
CA ALA A 48 -9.73 20.10 3.05
C ALA A 48 -10.15 18.67 2.69
N ALA A 49 -11.05 18.51 1.71
CA ALA A 49 -11.47 17.19 1.23
C ALA A 49 -10.31 16.43 0.58
N PHE A 50 -9.46 17.12 -0.17
CA PHE A 50 -8.27 16.57 -0.78
C PHE A 50 -7.28 16.08 0.27
N ALA A 51 -6.97 16.90 1.28
CA ALA A 51 -6.09 16.51 2.39
C ALA A 51 -6.65 15.30 3.15
N ALA A 52 -7.96 15.26 3.41
CA ALA A 52 -8.60 14.12 4.06
C ALA A 52 -8.49 12.82 3.23
N SER A 53 -8.68 12.91 1.91
CA SER A 53 -8.51 11.77 1.00
C SER A 53 -7.07 11.27 0.96
N VAL A 54 -6.09 12.18 0.91
CA VAL A 54 -4.66 11.83 0.94
C VAL A 54 -4.28 11.16 2.27
N SER A 55 -4.78 11.67 3.40
CA SER A 55 -4.53 11.04 4.70
C SER A 55 -5.13 9.63 4.79
N ALA A 56 -6.38 9.45 4.38
CA ALA A 56 -7.02 8.12 4.35
C ALA A 56 -6.26 7.13 3.45
N HIS A 57 -5.68 7.64 2.37
CA HIS A 57 -4.85 6.86 1.46
C HIS A 57 -3.52 6.45 2.09
N ILE A 58 -2.83 7.36 2.78
CA ILE A 58 -1.60 7.04 3.53
C ILE A 58 -1.87 5.95 4.57
N ASP A 59 -2.98 6.04 5.29
CA ASP A 59 -3.36 5.04 6.29
C ASP A 59 -3.61 3.66 5.66
N ALA A 60 -4.25 3.61 4.49
CA ALA A 60 -4.47 2.35 3.76
C ALA A 60 -3.14 1.72 3.29
N VAL A 61 -2.20 2.52 2.79
CA VAL A 61 -0.85 2.05 2.44
C VAL A 61 -0.14 1.48 3.66
N ALA A 62 -0.15 2.21 4.78
CA ALA A 62 0.51 1.79 6.01
C ALA A 62 -0.06 0.46 6.54
N ALA A 63 -1.38 0.30 6.51
CA ALA A 63 -2.04 -0.94 6.92
C ALA A 63 -1.67 -2.13 6.02
N LEU A 64 -1.55 -1.92 4.70
CA LEU A 64 -1.11 -2.95 3.77
C LEU A 64 0.34 -3.36 4.03
N SER A 65 1.24 -2.40 4.21
CA SER A 65 2.65 -2.65 4.53
C SER A 65 2.79 -3.50 5.79
N ALA A 66 2.08 -3.14 6.86
CA ALA A 66 2.08 -3.92 8.11
C ALA A 66 1.59 -5.37 7.90
N ARG A 67 0.59 -5.57 7.02
CA ARG A 67 0.08 -6.91 6.71
C ARG A 67 1.06 -7.73 5.86
N ALA A 68 1.76 -7.08 4.92
CA ALA A 68 2.81 -7.71 4.13
C ALA A 68 3.98 -8.16 5.02
N ASP A 69 4.41 -7.30 5.95
CA ASP A 69 5.47 -7.62 6.92
C ASP A 69 5.09 -8.80 7.83
N ALA A 70 3.87 -8.80 8.37
CA ALA A 70 3.35 -9.92 9.16
C ALA A 70 3.34 -11.23 8.34
N GLY A 71 2.97 -11.14 7.06
CA GLY A 71 3.03 -12.27 6.13
C GLY A 71 4.44 -12.80 5.92
N ALA A 72 5.42 -11.92 5.78
CA ALA A 72 6.83 -12.27 5.62
C ALA A 72 7.39 -12.95 6.89
N VAL A 73 7.10 -12.42 8.08
CA VAL A 73 7.51 -13.01 9.37
C VAL A 73 6.97 -14.43 9.52
N SER A 74 5.67 -14.63 9.29
CA SER A 74 5.07 -15.95 9.43
C SER A 74 5.57 -16.94 8.37
N ALA A 75 5.85 -16.50 7.14
CA ALA A 75 6.49 -17.33 6.13
C ALA A 75 7.90 -17.76 6.57
N GLY A 76 8.70 -16.85 7.12
CA GLY A 76 10.03 -17.15 7.67
C GLY A 76 9.99 -18.15 8.82
N ALA A 77 9.08 -17.96 9.78
CA ALA A 77 8.88 -18.89 10.89
C ALA A 77 8.46 -20.31 10.41
N THR A 78 7.61 -20.36 9.39
CA THR A 78 7.16 -21.64 8.79
C THR A 78 8.33 -22.36 8.11
N ALA A 79 9.14 -21.64 7.33
CA ALA A 79 10.32 -22.21 6.67
C ALA A 79 11.32 -22.78 7.69
N ALA A 80 11.64 -22.01 8.73
CA ALA A 80 12.51 -22.47 9.82
C ALA A 80 11.96 -23.72 10.53
N GLY A 81 10.64 -23.80 10.69
CA GLY A 81 9.97 -24.99 11.23
C GLY A 81 10.14 -26.22 10.34
N TYR A 82 10.00 -26.07 9.02
CA TYR A 82 10.24 -27.17 8.08
C TYR A 82 11.71 -27.60 8.02
N ASP A 83 12.65 -26.65 8.05
CA ASP A 83 14.07 -26.94 8.10
C ASP A 83 14.44 -27.72 9.36
N ALA A 84 13.93 -27.30 10.53
CA ALA A 84 14.13 -28.01 11.79
C ALA A 84 13.53 -29.41 11.78
N ALA A 85 12.33 -29.58 11.20
CA ALA A 85 11.71 -30.89 11.04
C ALA A 85 12.53 -31.80 10.10
N GLY A 86 13.05 -31.25 9.00
CA GLY A 86 13.93 -31.95 8.06
C GLY A 86 15.24 -32.39 8.71
N GLN A 87 15.90 -31.52 9.48
CA GLN A 87 17.11 -31.86 10.24
C GLN A 87 16.84 -32.97 11.26
N ARG A 88 15.70 -32.90 11.97
CA ARG A 88 15.30 -33.92 12.93
C ARG A 88 15.01 -35.26 12.25
N ALA A 89 14.33 -35.26 11.11
CA ALA A 89 14.10 -36.46 10.32
C ALA A 89 15.42 -37.08 9.85
N ALA A 90 16.36 -36.26 9.35
CA ALA A 90 17.69 -36.72 8.94
C ALA A 90 18.49 -37.32 10.10
N ALA A 91 18.38 -36.79 11.31
CA ALA A 91 19.05 -37.31 12.50
C ALA A 91 18.47 -38.66 12.98
N LEU A 92 17.22 -38.97 12.63
CA LEU A 92 16.55 -40.22 13.01
C LEU A 92 16.72 -41.34 11.97
N LEU A 93 17.22 -41.02 10.76
CA LEU A 93 17.51 -42.02 9.75
C LEU A 93 18.85 -42.73 10.07
N PRO A 94 18.88 -44.08 10.01
CA PRO A 94 20.11 -44.82 10.25
C PRO A 94 21.13 -44.49 9.15
N ARG A 95 22.37 -44.19 9.56
CA ARG A 95 23.48 -44.02 8.62
C ARG A 95 23.84 -45.39 8.05
N VAL A 96 23.50 -45.59 6.78
CA VAL A 96 24.01 -46.70 5.95
C VAL A 96 25.41 -46.41 5.45
#